data_AF-A0A526YVF9-F1
#
_entry.id   AF-A0A526YVF9-F1
#
_cell.length_a   1.000
_cell.length_b   1.000
_cell.length_c   1.000
_cell.angle_alpha   90.00
_cell.angle_beta   90.00
_cell.angle_gamma   90.00
#
_symmetry.space_group_name_H-M   'P 1'
#
loop_
_entity.id
_entity.type
_entity.pdbx_description
1 polymer ?
#
loop_
_entity_poly.entity_id
_entity_poly.type
_entity_poly.pdbx_seq_one_letter_code
_entity_poly.pdbx_strand_id
1 'polypeptide(L)'
;MKAASPSALRLAFAGMIALAVAMGIGRFVYTPILPGMMEELGLTPADAGWIASANYLGYLVGALAAVGGWAHGRERLLMLAGLAATAVLTGLMGLADTMAAFLVIR
;
A
#
# COMPACT_ATOMS: atom_id res chain seq x y z
N MET A 1 4.49 -31.97 17.73
CA MET A 1 5.18 -30.88 18.44
C MET A 1 4.23 -29.70 18.53
N LYS A 2 3.82 -29.28 19.73
CA LYS A 2 2.92 -28.14 19.93
C LYS A 2 3.74 -26.87 19.64
N ALA A 3 3.43 -26.17 18.55
CA ALA A 3 4.14 -24.94 18.19
C ALA A 3 4.08 -23.98 19.39
N ALA A 4 5.24 -23.50 19.85
CA ALA A 4 5.28 -22.54 20.94
C ALA A 4 4.48 -21.30 20.53
N SER A 5 3.53 -20.89 21.37
CA SER A 5 2.71 -19.70 21.11
C SER A 5 3.63 -18.50 20.89
N PRO A 6 3.51 -17.78 19.77
CA PRO A 6 4.33 -16.61 19.51
C PRO A 6 4.17 -15.59 20.65
N SER A 7 5.28 -15.03 21.11
CA SER A 7 5.28 -13.97 22.13
C SER A 7 4.37 -12.82 21.68
N ALA A 8 3.44 -12.41 22.54
CA ALA A 8 2.52 -11.31 22.27
C ALA A 8 3.26 -10.02 21.88
N LEU A 9 4.42 -9.77 22.50
CA LEU A 9 5.29 -8.64 22.17
C LEU A 9 5.80 -8.71 20.73
N ARG A 10 6.20 -9.90 20.25
CA ARG A 10 6.65 -10.09 18.86
C ARG A 10 5.53 -9.82 17.86
N LEU A 11 4.31 -10.29 18.16
CA LEU A 11 3.15 -10.02 17.30
C LEU A 11 2.79 -8.54 17.27
N ALA A 12 2.84 -7.86 18.42
CA ALA A 12 2.58 -6.42 18.50
C ALA A 12 3.59 -5.62 17.67
N PHE A 13 4.89 -5.91 17.80
CA PHE A 13 5.94 -5.27 17.00
C PHE A 13 5.80 -5.58 15.50
N ALA A 14 5.53 -6.84 15.14
CA ALA A 14 5.31 -7.20 13.73
C ALA A 14 4.09 -6.47 13.14
N GLY A 15 2.99 -6.39 13.89
CA GLY A 15 1.79 -5.65 13.48
C GLY A 15 2.02 -4.15 13.37
N MET A 16 2.79 -3.56 14.29
CA MET A 16 3.19 -2.15 14.24
C MET A 16 3.97 -1.86 12.96
N ILE A 17 4.98 -2.69 12.63
CA ILE A 17 5.78 -2.53 11.40
C ILE A 17 4.90 -2.73 10.17
N ALA A 18 4.03 -3.74 10.18
CA ALA A 18 3.12 -3.99 9.07
C ALA A 18 2.19 -2.79 8.81
N LEU A 19 1.64 -2.17 9.85
CA LEU A 19 0.83 -0.96 9.71
C LEU A 19 1.65 0.25 9.26
N ALA A 20 2.87 0.43 9.77
CA ALA A 20 3.75 1.51 9.33
C ALA A 20 4.05 1.42 7.82
N VAL A 21 4.27 0.21 7.30
CA VAL A 21 4.49 0.00 5.87
C VAL A 21 3.18 0.16 5.09
N ALA A 22 2.12 -0.58 5.45
CA ALA A 22 0.88 -0.60 4.66
C ALA A 22 0.16 0.76 4.64
N MET A 23 0.04 1.42 5.80
CA MET A 23 -0.64 2.71 5.92
C MET A 23 0.32 3.88 5.78
N GLY A 24 1.45 3.87 6.50
CA GLY A 24 2.41 4.98 6.46
C GLY A 24 3.01 5.15 5.06
N ILE A 25 3.64 4.09 4.54
CA ILE A 25 4.27 4.14 3.21
C ILE A 25 3.21 4.02 2.11
N GLY A 26 2.34 3.01 2.17
CA GLY A 26 1.39 2.76 1.08
C GLY A 26 0.37 3.87 0.84
N ARG A 27 -0.08 4.56 1.90
CA ARG A 27 -1.13 5.59 1.81
C ARG A 27 -0.61 7.00 1.98
N PHE A 28 0.18 7.22 3.03
CA PHE A 28 0.47 8.58 3.51
C PHE A 28 1.77 9.18 2.97
N VAL A 29 2.65 8.38 2.38
CA VAL A 29 3.89 8.91 1.77
C VAL A 29 3.60 9.85 0.59
N TYR A 30 2.43 9.72 -0.03
CA TYR A 30 2.07 10.53 -1.20
C TYR A 30 1.98 12.02 -0.90
N THR A 31 1.34 12.36 0.21
CA THR A 31 1.04 13.76 0.55
C THR A 31 2.30 14.63 0.67
N PRO A 32 3.37 14.21 1.38
CA PRO A 32 4.58 15.03 1.46
C PRO A 32 5.40 15.07 0.16
N ILE A 33 5.35 14.04 -0.69
CA ILE A 33 6.12 14.02 -1.96
C ILE A 33 5.39 14.75 -3.10
N LEU A 34 4.06 14.87 -3.01
CA LEU A 34 3.23 15.40 -4.09
C LEU A 34 3.63 16.80 -4.56
N PRO A 35 3.93 17.78 -3.69
CA PRO A 35 4.34 19.11 -4.16
C PRO A 35 5.57 19.07 -5.07
N GLY A 36 6.59 18.28 -4.71
CA GLY A 36 7.80 18.09 -5.53
C GLY A 36 7.49 17.36 -6.85
N MET A 37 6.65 16.33 -6.81
CA MET A 37 6.21 15.66 -8.04
C MET A 37 5.45 16.61 -8.99
N MET A 38 4.61 17.49 -8.45
CA MET A 38 3.87 18.48 -9.26
C MET A 38 4.81 19.48 -9.91
N GLU A 39 5.84 19.93 -9.19
CA GLU A 39 6.85 20.84 -9.71
C GLU A 39 7.73 20.18 -10.78
N GLU A 40 8.22 18.96 -10.54
CA GLU A 40 9.14 18.26 -11.44
C GLU A 40 8.46 17.67 -12.68
N LEU A 41 7.26 17.13 -12.53
CA LEU A 41 6.53 16.44 -13.61
C LEU A 41 5.44 17.32 -14.24
N GLY A 42 5.27 18.56 -13.77
CA GLY A 42 4.25 19.48 -14.27
C GLY A 42 2.81 19.01 -14.03
N LEU A 43 2.57 18.23 -12.97
CA LEU A 43 1.24 17.70 -12.66
C LEU A 43 0.31 18.81 -12.18
N THR A 44 -0.91 18.82 -12.70
CA THR A 44 -1.95 19.74 -12.23
C THR A 44 -2.57 19.24 -10.91
N PRO A 45 -3.28 20.11 -10.17
CA PRO A 45 -4.07 19.66 -9.02
C PRO A 45 -5.14 18.61 -9.39
N ALA A 46 -5.68 18.66 -10.62
CA ALA A 46 -6.64 17.67 -11.11
C ALA A 46 -5.97 16.30 -11.30
N ASP A 47 -4.77 16.28 -11.85
CA ASP A 47 -3.94 15.08 -12.02
C ASP A 47 -3.63 14.41 -10.67
N ALA A 48 -3.25 15.20 -9.68
CA ALA A 48 -3.05 14.73 -8.31
C ALA A 48 -4.34 14.11 -7.72
N GLY A 49 -5.49 14.72 -8.01
CA GLY A 49 -6.81 14.22 -7.63
C GLY A 49 -7.14 12.85 -8.24
N TRP A 50 -6.79 12.64 -9.51
CA TRP A 50 -6.95 11.34 -10.17
C TRP A 50 -6.08 10.25 -9.54
N ILE A 51 -4.80 10.56 -9.26
CA ILE A 51 -3.89 9.62 -8.59
C ILE A 51 -4.39 9.27 -7.19
N ALA A 52 -4.90 10.24 -6.42
CA ALA A 52 -5.50 9.98 -5.11
C ALA A 52 -6.78 9.11 -5.21
N SER A 53 -7.59 9.34 -6.24
CA SER A 53 -8.82 8.58 -6.48
C SER A 53 -8.55 7.13 -6.88
N ALA A 54 -7.51 6.89 -7.69
CA ALA A 54 -7.04 5.54 -8.02
C ALA A 54 -6.69 4.75 -6.75
N ASN A 55 -6.01 5.39 -5.80
CA ASN A 55 -5.69 4.77 -4.51
C ASN A 55 -6.91 4.38 -3.69
N TYR A 56 -7.93 5.24 -3.65
CA TYR A 56 -9.19 4.91 -2.99
C TYR A 56 -9.96 3.81 -3.71
N LEU A 57 -9.92 3.77 -5.04
CA LEU A 57 -10.50 2.69 -5.83
C LEU A 57 -9.81 1.36 -5.52
N GLY A 58 -8.49 1.35 -5.44
CA GLY A 58 -7.72 0.17 -5.03
C GLY A 58 -8.13 -0.36 -3.65
N TYR A 59 -8.29 0.53 -2.67
CA TYR A 59 -8.81 0.14 -1.36
C TYR A 59 -10.23 -0.43 -1.40
N LEU A 60 -11.12 0.17 -2.20
CA LEU A 60 -12.48 -0.33 -2.36
C LEU A 60 -12.47 -1.74 -2.97
N VAL A 61 -11.71 -1.95 -4.04
CA VAL A 61 -11.58 -3.26 -4.70
C VAL A 61 -10.99 -4.28 -3.72
N GLY A 62 -9.95 -3.92 -2.97
CA GLY A 62 -9.34 -4.79 -1.96
C GLY A 62 -10.32 -5.16 -0.83
N ALA A 63 -11.13 -4.20 -0.36
CA ALA A 63 -12.14 -4.45 0.65
C ALA A 63 -13.23 -5.40 0.14
N LEU A 64 -13.72 -5.20 -1.09
CA LEU A 64 -14.68 -6.09 -1.72
C LEU A 64 -14.12 -7.49 -1.93
N ALA A 65 -12.86 -7.59 -2.38
CA ALA A 65 -12.18 -8.87 -2.54
C ALA A 65 -12.09 -9.63 -1.21
N ALA A 66 -11.90 -8.94 -0.08
CA ALA A 66 -11.76 -9.56 1.24
C ALA A 66 -13.07 -10.18 1.79
N VAL A 67 -14.25 -9.84 1.26
CA VAL A 67 -15.56 -10.25 1.81
C VAL A 67 -15.79 -11.78 1.80
N GLY A 68 -15.13 -12.53 0.91
CA GLY A 68 -15.45 -13.94 0.65
C GLY A 68 -14.80 -14.98 1.57
N GLY A 69 -14.06 -14.61 2.61
CA GLY A 69 -13.45 -15.57 3.55
C GLY A 69 -12.34 -16.47 2.97
N TRP A 70 -11.96 -16.31 1.70
CA TRP A 70 -10.93 -17.09 1.01
C TRP A 70 -9.52 -16.93 1.61
N ALA A 71 -9.33 -15.89 2.42
CA ALA A 71 -8.08 -15.61 3.12
C ALA A 71 -7.84 -16.53 4.33
N HIS A 72 -8.85 -17.30 4.76
CA HIS A 72 -8.74 -18.17 5.93
C HIS A 72 -7.64 -19.22 5.73
N GLY A 73 -6.71 -19.32 6.69
CA GLY A 73 -5.53 -20.19 6.61
C GLY A 73 -4.40 -19.68 5.69
N ARG A 74 -4.55 -18.51 5.06
CA ARG A 74 -3.54 -17.86 4.20
C ARG A 74 -3.18 -16.45 4.68
N GLU A 75 -3.65 -16.04 5.86
CA GLU A 75 -3.59 -14.67 6.37
C GLU A 75 -2.15 -14.15 6.41
N ARG A 76 -1.21 -14.96 6.93
CA ARG A 76 0.20 -14.57 7.03
C ARG A 76 0.84 -14.36 5.65
N LEU A 77 0.53 -15.23 4.70
CA LEU A 77 1.07 -15.14 3.34
C LEU A 77 0.50 -13.90 2.64
N LEU A 78 -0.80 -13.63 2.79
CA LEU A 78 -1.46 -12.47 2.21
C LEU A 78 -0.98 -11.16 2.83
N MET A 79 -0.76 -11.14 4.15
CA MET A 79 -0.14 -10.00 4.82
C MET A 79 1.26 -9.71 4.26
N LEU A 80 2.14 -10.72 4.19
CA LEU A 80 3.49 -10.54 3.65
C LEU A 80 3.49 -10.18 2.17
N ALA A 81 2.61 -10.77 1.37
CA ALA A 81 2.45 -10.44 -0.04
C ALA A 81 1.97 -9.00 -0.22
N GLY A 82 1.03 -8.53 0.61
CA GLY A 82 0.57 -7.15 0.63
C GLY A 82 1.69 -6.17 0.99
N LEU A 83 2.50 -6.48 2.02
CA LEU A 83 3.65 -5.65 2.40
C LEU A 83 4.71 -5.59 1.29
N ALA A 84 5.00 -6.73 0.65
CA ALA A 84 5.92 -6.79 -0.48
C ALA A 84 5.38 -6.00 -1.67
N ALA A 85 4.08 -6.12 -1.97
CA ALA A 85 3.43 -5.35 -3.03
C ALA A 85 3.49 -3.84 -2.74
N THR A 86 3.22 -3.40 -1.51
CA THR A 86 3.39 -2.00 -1.11
C THR A 86 4.82 -1.52 -1.38
N ALA A 87 5.83 -2.26 -0.93
CA ALA A 87 7.22 -1.87 -1.12
C ALA A 87 7.61 -1.78 -2.61
N VAL A 88 7.22 -2.77 -3.42
CA VAL A 88 7.49 -2.80 -4.86
C VAL A 88 6.77 -1.67 -5.58
N LEU A 89 5.47 -1.47 -5.34
CA LEU A 89 4.67 -0.43 -5.99
C LEU A 89 5.15 0.97 -5.61
N THR A 90 5.49 1.21 -4.35
CA THR A 90 6.11 2.49 -3.94
C THR A 90 7.47 2.70 -4.61
N GLY A 91 8.30 1.65 -4.74
CA GLY A 91 9.56 1.73 -5.46
C GLY A 91 9.37 2.04 -6.95
N LEU A 92 8.41 1.38 -7.61
CA LEU A 92 8.05 1.64 -9.01
C LEU A 92 7.53 3.06 -9.22
N MET A 93 6.81 3.62 -8.24
CA MET A 93 6.36 5.00 -8.30
C MET A 93 7.52 5.99 -8.41
N GLY A 94 8.63 5.74 -7.70
CA GLY A 94 9.83 6.58 -7.78
C GLY A 94 10.60 6.47 -9.10
N LEU A 95 10.28 5.47 -9.93
CA LEU A 95 10.88 5.25 -11.26
C LEU A 95 9.94 5.66 -12.41
N ALA A 96 8.70 6.04 -12.09
CA ALA A 96 7.67 6.38 -13.06
C ALA A 96 7.54 7.89 -13.24
N ASP A 97 7.26 8.31 -14.46
CA ASP A 97 7.07 9.71 -14.87
C ASP A 97 5.73 9.92 -15.60
N THR A 98 5.02 8.84 -15.95
CA THR A 98 3.75 8.90 -16.70
C THR A 98 2.53 8.82 -15.79
N MET A 99 1.49 9.58 -16.15
CA MET A 99 0.19 9.53 -15.48
C MET A 99 -0.40 8.12 -15.45
N ALA A 100 -0.35 7.39 -16.57
CA ALA A 100 -0.88 6.03 -16.65
C ALA A 100 -0.20 5.09 -15.64
N ALA A 101 1.12 5.20 -15.46
CA ALA A 101 1.83 4.42 -14.46
C ALA A 101 1.37 4.78 -13.04
N PHE A 102 1.20 6.07 -12.72
CA PHE A 102 0.70 6.48 -11.41
C PHE A 102 -0.71 5.97 -11.12
N LEU A 103 -1.61 5.96 -12.11
CA LEU A 103 -2.97 5.45 -11.96
C LEU A 103 -3.04 3.93 -11.76
N VAL A 104 -2.10 3.18 -12.36
CA VAL A 104 -2.04 1.71 -12.21
C VAL A 104 -1.38 1.31 -10.90
N ILE A 105 -0.38 2.07 -10.45
CA ILE A 105 0.40 1.76 -9.24
C ILE A 105 -0.38 2.09 -7.96
N ARG A 106 -1.27 3.10 -7.98
CA ARG A 106 -1.94 3.65 -6.80
C ARG A 106 -3.30 3.04 -6.55
#